data_AF-A0A7U9REG7-F1
#
_entry.id   AF-A0A7U9REG7-F1
#
_cell.length_a   1.000
_cell.length_b   1.000
_cell.length_c   1.000
_cell.angle_alpha   90.00
_cell.angle_beta   90.00
_cell.angle_gamma   90.00
#
_symmetry.space_group_name_H-M   'P 1'
#
loop_
_entity.id
_entity.type
_entity.pdbx_description
1 polymer ?
#
loop_
_entity_poly.entity_id
_entity_poly.type
_entity_poly.pdbx_seq_one_letter_code
_entity_poly.pdbx_strand_id
1 'polypeptide(L)'
;MGSVKERKADYDLMAAVMICLGKKGDSGTDLLKLLNVLLSTETDSQDKCQILEEDFHIKMTQALESEVSLMCNLSKGVEEKGIEKGRQEGIQEGIIAMVSALKDLQIADSIILIKIQEKFHLAEETAKMYLQA
;
A
#
# COMPACT_ATOMS: atom_id res chain seq x y z
N MET A 1 23.80 -0.57 29.29
CA MET A 1 24.24 0.57 28.45
C MET A 1 25.53 0.16 27.76
N GLY A 2 25.46 -0.22 26.49
CA GLY A 2 26.61 -0.68 25.72
C GLY A 2 27.52 0.50 25.35
N SER A 3 28.77 0.47 25.82
CA SER A 3 29.80 1.43 25.45
C SER A 3 30.71 0.80 24.39
N VAL A 4 30.25 0.79 23.15
CA VAL A 4 31.08 0.39 22.00
C VAL A 4 31.23 1.62 21.12
N LYS A 5 32.47 2.04 20.89
CA LYS A 5 32.82 3.18 20.06
C LYS A 5 33.41 2.65 18.76
N GLU A 6 32.67 2.75 17.66
CA GLU A 6 33.14 2.31 16.35
C GLU A 6 34.37 3.11 15.90
N ARG A 7 35.27 2.42 15.20
CA ARG A 7 36.52 3.02 14.73
C ARG A 7 36.21 3.97 13.56
N LYS A 8 36.98 5.05 13.47
CA LYS A 8 36.78 6.12 12.47
C LYS A 8 36.84 5.66 11.00
N ALA A 9 37.50 4.53 10.73
CA ALA A 9 37.56 3.92 9.39
C ALA A 9 36.28 3.16 9.01
N ASP A 10 35.42 2.85 9.98
CA ASP A 10 34.19 2.08 9.80
C ASP A 10 32.96 3.02 9.68
N TYR A 11 33.13 4.36 9.73
CA TYR A 11 32.03 5.34 9.68
C TYR A 11 31.29 5.42 8.34
N ASP A 12 31.94 5.00 7.25
CA ASP A 12 31.34 4.96 5.92
C ASP A 12 30.72 3.58 5.58
N LEU A 13 30.76 2.61 6.51
CA LEU A 13 30.07 1.33 6.33
C LEU A 13 28.58 1.49 6.66
N MET A 14 27.73 1.20 5.68
CA MET A 14 26.30 0.99 5.94
C MET A 14 26.12 -0.25 6.83
N ALA A 15 25.80 -0.03 8.10
CA ALA A 15 25.29 -1.08 8.98
C ALA A 15 23.77 -1.17 8.82
N ALA A 16 23.27 -2.31 8.32
CA ALA A 16 21.85 -2.60 8.26
C ALA A 16 21.46 -3.52 9.44
N VAL A 17 20.50 -3.08 10.25
CA VAL A 17 19.88 -3.92 11.30
C VAL A 17 18.48 -4.31 10.82
N MET A 18 18.27 -5.60 10.58
CA MET A 18 16.98 -6.14 10.18
C MET A 18 16.31 -6.79 11.39
N ILE A 19 15.13 -6.28 11.76
CA ILE A 19 14.30 -6.84 12.83
C ILE A 19 13.16 -7.61 12.17
N CYS A 20 13.14 -8.93 12.34
CA CYS A 20 12.06 -9.77 11.83
C CYS A 20 10.90 -9.79 12.83
N LEU A 21 9.79 -9.19 12.44
CA LEU A 21 8.53 -9.24 13.17
C LEU A 21 7.89 -10.62 12.98
N GLY A 22 7.66 -11.36 14.08
CA GLY A 22 6.99 -12.66 14.05
C GLY A 22 5.50 -12.53 13.72
N LYS A 23 4.82 -13.64 13.41
CA LYS A 23 3.37 -13.63 13.14
C LYS A 23 2.58 -13.35 14.42
N LYS A 24 1.32 -12.91 14.28
CA LYS A 24 0.41 -12.70 15.40
C LYS A 24 0.28 -14.00 16.22
N GLY A 25 0.59 -13.95 17.52
CA GLY A 25 0.57 -15.11 18.43
C GLY A 25 1.91 -15.82 18.65
N ASP A 26 2.98 -15.38 18.00
CA ASP A 26 4.32 -15.95 18.22
C ASP A 26 4.89 -15.54 19.59
N SER A 27 5.57 -16.46 20.28
CA SER A 27 6.13 -16.24 21.63
C SER A 27 7.43 -15.43 21.57
N GLY A 28 7.33 -14.17 21.16
CA GLY A 28 8.44 -13.21 21.13
C GLY A 28 8.66 -12.49 22.47
N THR A 29 9.75 -11.72 22.55
CA THR A 29 9.96 -10.77 23.67
C THR A 29 8.90 -9.68 23.65
N ASP A 30 8.67 -9.02 24.79
CA ASP A 30 7.66 -7.95 24.86
C ASP A 30 7.97 -6.78 23.92
N LEU A 31 9.26 -6.51 23.64
CA LEU A 31 9.66 -5.56 22.60
C LEU A 31 9.17 -5.98 21.21
N LEU A 32 9.31 -7.25 20.84
CA LEU A 32 8.86 -7.73 19.53
C LEU A 32 7.33 -7.71 19.44
N LYS A 33 6.62 -8.03 20.53
CA LYS A 33 5.15 -7.91 20.58
C LYS A 33 4.70 -6.46 20.42
N LEU A 34 5.38 -5.51 21.09
CA LEU A 34 5.11 -4.08 20.97
C LEU A 34 5.30 -3.61 19.53
N LEU A 35 6.43 -3.97 18.91
CA LEU A 35 6.71 -3.61 17.51
C LEU A 35 5.71 -4.26 16.55
N ASN A 36 5.28 -5.50 16.81
CA ASN A 36 4.23 -6.16 16.03
C ASN A 36 2.92 -5.37 16.07
N VAL A 37 2.51 -4.86 17.24
CA VAL A 37 1.30 -4.05 17.37
C VAL A 37 1.46 -2.72 16.65
N LEU A 38 2.53 -1.98 16.92
CA LEU A 38 2.77 -0.65 16.34
C LEU A 38 2.84 -0.68 14.81
N LEU A 39 3.50 -1.69 14.24
CA LEU A 39 3.77 -1.80 12.81
C LEU A 39 2.73 -2.65 12.06
N SER A 40 1.75 -3.22 12.76
CA SER A 40 0.66 -3.98 12.15
C SER A 40 -0.13 -3.13 11.15
N THR A 41 -0.36 -3.64 9.94
CA THR A 41 -1.25 -3.05 8.94
C THR A 41 -2.70 -3.47 9.12
N GLU A 42 -2.94 -4.52 9.92
CA GLU A 42 -4.28 -5.10 10.15
C GLU A 42 -4.96 -4.54 11.41
N THR A 43 -4.19 -3.92 12.32
CA THR A 43 -4.70 -3.32 13.56
C THR A 43 -4.95 -1.84 13.32
N ASP A 44 -6.15 -1.35 13.64
CA ASP A 44 -6.44 0.08 13.48
C ASP A 44 -5.75 0.93 14.57
N SER A 45 -5.73 2.25 14.35
CA SER A 45 -5.05 3.18 15.26
C SER A 45 -5.64 3.22 16.66
N GLN A 46 -6.95 3.04 16.80
CA GLN A 46 -7.61 3.06 18.11
C GLN A 46 -7.28 1.79 18.89
N ASP A 47 -7.38 0.63 18.25
CA ASP A 47 -6.99 -0.66 18.84
C ASP A 47 -5.51 -0.66 19.23
N LYS A 48 -4.62 -0.08 18.40
CA LYS A 48 -3.21 0.11 18.76
C LYS A 48 -3.06 0.93 20.04
N CYS A 49 -3.74 2.07 20.16
CA CYS A 49 -3.68 2.90 21.36
C CYS A 49 -4.13 2.14 22.60
N GLN A 50 -5.21 1.36 22.50
CA GLN A 50 -5.71 0.54 23.61
C GLN A 50 -4.69 -0.52 24.03
N ILE A 51 -4.13 -1.26 23.08
CA ILE A 51 -3.13 -2.30 23.35
C ILE A 51 -1.86 -1.67 23.98
N LEU A 52 -1.41 -0.51 23.51
CA LEU A 52 -0.26 0.20 24.09
C LEU A 52 -0.48 0.55 25.56
N GLU A 53 -1.70 0.99 25.91
CA GLU A 53 -2.03 1.36 27.28
C GLU A 53 -2.23 0.15 28.20
N GLU A 54 -3.03 -0.82 27.76
CA GLU A 54 -3.46 -1.94 28.58
C GLU A 54 -2.36 -3.00 28.72
N ASP A 55 -1.72 -3.39 27.61
CA ASP A 55 -0.79 -4.53 27.58
C ASP A 55 0.67 -4.10 27.82
N PHE A 56 1.03 -2.89 27.41
CA PHE A 56 2.41 -2.38 27.50
C PHE A 56 2.59 -1.26 28.53
N HIS A 57 1.50 -0.83 29.17
CA HIS A 57 1.49 0.23 30.19
C HIS A 57 2.12 1.55 29.69
N ILE A 58 1.99 1.81 28.38
CA ILE A 58 2.40 3.07 27.75
C ILE A 58 1.22 4.01 27.85
N LYS A 59 1.30 4.97 28.77
CA LYS A 59 0.24 5.96 28.97
C LYS A 59 -0.05 6.72 27.67
N MET A 60 -1.30 6.66 27.21
CA MET A 60 -1.72 7.41 26.05
C MET A 60 -1.79 8.91 26.38
N THR A 61 -1.10 9.69 25.56
CA THR A 61 -1.17 11.15 25.58
C THR A 61 -1.73 11.61 24.25
N GLN A 62 -2.36 12.79 24.22
CA GLN A 62 -2.91 13.34 22.98
C GLN A 62 -1.86 13.44 21.85
N ALA A 63 -0.59 13.72 22.19
CA ALA A 63 0.49 13.74 21.21
C ALA A 63 0.76 12.34 20.63
N LEU A 64 0.89 11.33 21.49
CA LEU A 64 1.16 9.95 21.07
C LEU A 64 0.00 9.36 20.26
N GLU A 65 -1.25 9.60 20.69
CA GLU A 65 -2.45 9.20 19.92
C GLU A 65 -2.46 9.81 18.52
N SER A 66 -2.11 11.10 18.42
CA SER A 66 -2.03 11.81 17.15
C SER A 66 -0.95 11.24 16.24
N GLU A 67 0.22 10.89 16.77
CA GLU A 67 1.33 10.28 16.02
C GLU A 67 0.96 8.89 15.49
N VAL A 68 0.35 8.04 16.32
CA VAL A 68 -0.14 6.70 15.91
C VAL A 68 -1.20 6.82 14.83
N SER A 69 -2.16 7.73 15.01
CA SER A 69 -3.22 8.00 14.02
C SER A 69 -2.64 8.48 12.69
N LEU A 70 -1.70 9.43 12.73
CA LEU A 70 -1.04 9.97 11.53
C LEU A 70 -0.32 8.88 10.74
N MET A 71 0.44 8.02 11.41
CA MET A 71 1.17 6.92 10.77
C MET A 71 0.22 5.92 10.09
N CYS A 72 -0.85 5.52 10.79
CA CYS A 72 -1.83 4.59 10.26
C CYS A 72 -2.57 5.18 9.06
N ASN A 73 -2.99 6.45 9.14
CA ASN A 73 -3.71 7.12 8.06
C ASN A 73 -2.82 7.35 6.83
N LEU A 74 -1.54 7.67 7.03
CA LEU A 74 -0.59 7.79 5.93
C LEU A 74 -0.47 6.46 5.16
N SER A 75 -0.30 5.34 5.88
CA SER A 75 -0.16 4.01 5.28
C SER A 75 -1.42 3.63 4.49
N LYS A 76 -2.61 3.85 5.08
CA LYS A 76 -3.90 3.62 4.39
C LYS A 76 -4.04 4.47 3.14
N GLY A 77 -3.72 5.77 3.22
CA GLY A 77 -3.80 6.66 2.06
C GLY A 77 -2.87 6.26 0.91
N VAL A 78 -1.68 5.73 1.23
CA VAL A 78 -0.76 5.19 0.22
C VAL A 78 -1.32 3.92 -0.42
N GLU A 79 -1.84 3.00 0.38
CA GLU A 79 -2.46 1.75 -0.10
C GLU A 79 -3.68 2.01 -0.97
N GLU A 80 -4.62 2.85 -0.52
CA GLU A 80 -5.83 3.23 -1.26
C GLU A 80 -5.48 3.89 -2.60
N LYS A 81 -4.50 4.80 -2.60
CA LYS A 81 -4.01 5.42 -3.84
C LYS A 81 -3.37 4.41 -4.78
N GLY A 82 -2.63 3.44 -4.23
CA GLY A 82 -2.06 2.33 -4.98
C GLY A 82 -3.13 1.45 -5.63
N ILE A 83 -4.16 1.07 -4.87
CA ILE A 83 -5.31 0.29 -5.35
C ILE A 83 -6.05 1.04 -6.45
N GLU A 84 -6.37 2.32 -6.24
CA GLU A 84 -7.09 3.09 -7.25
C GLU A 84 -6.26 3.23 -8.53
N LYS A 85 -4.96 3.51 -8.42
CA LYS A 85 -4.06 3.55 -9.58
C LYS A 85 -4.01 2.20 -10.30
N GLY A 86 -3.81 1.10 -9.57
CA GLY A 86 -3.76 -0.24 -10.15
C GLY A 86 -5.08 -0.65 -10.80
N ARG A 87 -6.22 -0.26 -10.24
CA ARG A 87 -7.54 -0.48 -10.85
C ARG A 87 -7.69 0.27 -12.17
N GLN A 88 -7.25 1.53 -12.23
CA GLN A 88 -7.29 2.34 -13.46
C GLN A 88 -6.36 1.76 -14.54
N GLU A 89 -5.13 1.37 -14.17
CA GLU A 89 -4.18 0.71 -15.07
C GLU A 89 -4.75 -0.62 -15.60
N GLY A 90 -5.30 -1.46 -14.72
CA GLY A 90 -5.91 -2.73 -15.13
C GLY A 90 -7.13 -2.57 -16.05
N ILE A 91 -7.96 -1.54 -15.84
CA ILE A 91 -9.06 -1.22 -16.77
C ILE A 91 -8.51 -0.80 -18.12
N GLN A 92 -7.49 0.06 -18.15
CA GLN A 92 -6.85 0.53 -19.38
C GLN A 92 -6.24 -0.65 -20.18
N GLU A 93 -5.46 -1.51 -19.52
CA GLU A 93 -4.88 -2.71 -20.13
C GLU A 93 -5.96 -3.66 -20.65
N GLY A 94 -7.04 -3.86 -19.88
CA GLY A 94 -8.18 -4.68 -20.28
C GLY A 94 -8.88 -4.16 -21.54
N ILE A 95 -9.07 -2.84 -21.66
CA ILE A 95 -9.65 -2.22 -22.87
C ILE A 95 -8.71 -2.42 -24.06
N ILE A 96 -7.40 -2.18 -23.89
CA ILE A 96 -6.40 -2.38 -24.96
C ILE A 96 -6.40 -3.82 -25.46
N ALA A 97 -6.38 -4.80 -24.55
CA ALA A 97 -6.43 -6.21 -24.90
C ALA A 97 -7.73 -6.57 -25.64
N MET A 98 -8.87 -6.03 -25.20
CA MET A 98 -10.15 -6.22 -25.88
C MET A 98 -10.14 -5.62 -27.29
N VAL A 99 -9.63 -4.40 -27.47
CA VAL A 99 -9.50 -3.76 -28.78
C VAL A 99 -8.61 -4.57 -29.70
N SER A 100 -7.43 -5.01 -29.22
CA SER A 100 -6.52 -5.86 -29.98
C SER A 100 -7.21 -7.13 -30.46
N ALA A 101 -7.88 -7.85 -29.55
CA ALA A 101 -8.59 -9.09 -29.90
C ALA A 101 -9.72 -8.86 -30.93
N LEU A 102 -10.44 -7.73 -30.84
CA LEU A 102 -11.48 -7.40 -31.83
C LEU A 102 -10.89 -7.01 -33.18
N LYS A 103 -9.75 -6.32 -33.21
CA LYS A 103 -9.01 -6.01 -34.45
C LYS A 103 -8.49 -7.29 -35.12
N ASP A 104 -7.97 -8.25 -34.34
CA ASP A 104 -7.52 -9.54 -34.86
C ASP A 104 -8.66 -10.34 -35.51
N LEU A 105 -9.88 -10.16 -35.01
CA LEU A 105 -11.12 -10.70 -35.59
C LEU A 105 -11.68 -9.86 -36.75
N GLN A 106 -10.95 -8.85 -37.21
CA GLN A 106 -11.33 -7.94 -38.31
C GLN A 106 -12.66 -7.21 -38.07
N ILE A 107 -12.99 -6.94 -36.81
CA ILE A 107 -14.15 -6.10 -36.46
C ILE A 107 -13.84 -4.65 -36.82
N ALA A 108 -14.78 -3.97 -37.48
CA ALA A 108 -14.60 -2.58 -37.88
C ALA A 108 -14.44 -1.65 -36.65
N ASP A 109 -13.52 -0.70 -36.74
CA ASP A 109 -13.22 0.27 -35.67
C ASP A 109 -14.46 1.02 -35.18
N SER A 110 -15.43 1.31 -36.06
CA SER A 110 -16.70 1.94 -35.67
C SER A 110 -17.53 1.08 -34.70
N ILE A 111 -17.50 -0.24 -34.87
CA ILE A 111 -18.18 -1.19 -33.98
C ILE A 111 -17.40 -1.33 -32.67
N ILE A 112 -16.06 -1.39 -32.74
CA ILE A 112 -15.20 -1.45 -31.55
C ILE A 112 -15.42 -0.21 -30.69
N LEU A 113 -15.45 0.98 -31.31
CA LEU A 113 -15.70 2.26 -30.65
C LEU A 113 -17.00 2.24 -29.84
N ILE A 114 -18.12 1.85 -30.46
CA ILE A 114 -19.42 1.75 -29.80
C ILE A 114 -19.34 0.77 -28.63
N LYS A 115 -18.74 -0.40 -28.83
CA LYS A 115 -18.64 -1.44 -27.78
C LYS A 115 -17.86 -0.98 -26.56
N ILE A 116 -16.74 -0.27 -26.74
CA ILE A 116 -15.94 0.19 -25.59
C ILE A 116 -16.61 1.38 -24.89
N GLN A 117 -17.32 2.25 -25.62
CA GLN A 117 -18.12 3.31 -25.01
C GLN A 117 -19.26 2.73 -24.17
N GLU A 118 -19.99 1.74 -24.68
CA GLU A 118 -21.09 1.10 -23.97
C GLU A 118 -20.62 0.31 -22.75
N LYS A 119 -19.55 -0.49 -22.88
CA LYS A 119 -19.09 -1.36 -21.80
C LYS A 119 -18.35 -0.64 -20.68
N PHE A 120 -17.63 0.43 -21.01
CA PHE A 120 -16.76 1.13 -20.06
C PHE A 120 -17.24 2.56 -19.77
N HIS A 121 -18.41 2.95 -20.29
CA HIS A 121 -19.02 4.26 -20.11
C HIS A 121 -18.07 5.43 -20.44
N LEU A 122 -17.28 5.26 -21.50
CA LEU A 122 -16.27 6.24 -21.93
C LEU A 122 -16.87 7.32 -22.82
N ALA A 123 -16.37 8.55 -22.67
CA ALA A 123 -16.59 9.60 -23.65
C ALA A 123 -15.95 9.21 -25.00
N GLU A 124 -16.55 9.68 -26.10
CA GLU A 124 -16.09 9.33 -27.45
C GLU A 124 -14.61 9.65 -27.68
N GLU A 125 -14.16 10.81 -27.20
CA GLU A 125 -12.77 11.25 -27.32
C GLU A 125 -11.80 10.32 -26.60
N THR A 126 -12.14 9.86 -25.39
CA THR A 126 -11.34 8.89 -24.64
C THR A 126 -11.34 7.52 -25.33
N ALA A 127 -12.49 7.09 -25.83
CA ALA A 127 -12.63 5.82 -26.54
C ALA A 127 -11.80 5.78 -27.83
N LYS A 128 -11.74 6.88 -28.59
CA LYS A 128 -10.91 7.00 -29.79
C LYS A 128 -9.42 6.79 -29.51
N MET A 129 -8.92 7.21 -28.35
CA MET A 129 -7.51 7.00 -27.98
C MET A 129 -7.15 5.51 -27.93
N TYR A 130 -8.07 4.64 -27.49
CA TYR A 130 -7.84 3.19 -27.42
C TYR A 130 -7.80 2.50 -28.78
N LEU A 131 -8.33 3.13 -29.83
CA LEU A 131 -8.25 2.59 -31.19
C LEU A 131 -6.93 2.93 -31.89
N GLN A 132 -6.20 3.92 -31.36
CA GLN A 132 -4.92 4.39 -31.90
C GLN A 132 -3.71 3.75 -31.20
N ALA A 133 -3.93 3.09 -30.06
CA ALA A 133 -2.97 2.24 -29.37
C ALA A 133 -2.78 0.91 -30.12
#